data_AF-A0A832N3I4-F1
#
_entry.id   AF-A0A832N3I4-F1
#
_cell.length_a   1.000
_cell.length_b   1.000
_cell.length_c   1.000
_cell.angle_alpha   90.00
_cell.angle_beta   90.00
_cell.angle_gamma   90.00
#
_symmetry.space_group_name_H-M   'P 1'
#
loop_
_entity.id
_entity.type
_entity.pdbx_description
1 polymer ?
#
loop_
_entity_poly.entity_id
_entity_poly.type
_entity_poly.pdbx_seq_one_letter_code
_entity_poly.pdbx_strand_id
1 'polypeptide(L)'
;CLHGDTLRGLGIAKGVTLIVGGGYHGKSTLLHAIERGVYNHIPGDGRERVVTDASAFKIRAEDGRAINKVDISPFISNLPQGKDTRCFSTRNASGSTSQAANIIEALATGTKTLLIDEDTSATNFMIRDQRMQALVAKEKEPITPLVQRIQDLSHRHGVSVVLVMGGSGDFFAVADKVIMMDSYIPTDVTAEAKRLAETAVAHESGPLQIAPHSRVPSLQCLSPSVREGRDKIQAFATRALRYGQQEIDLSRVEQLVDSGQLLAIAYLIRYYAEHYAPAHMDLVAGLERALADVRESGLDQITPYIVGSLAMPRLQELVAAVNRMRGLEVIGNE
;
A
#
# COMPACT_ATOMS: atom_id res chain seq x y z
N CYS A 1 14.61 28.01 13.62
CA CYS A 1 14.21 26.60 13.82
C CYS A 1 15.40 25.84 14.41
N LEU A 2 15.15 24.95 15.38
CA LEU A 2 16.12 24.51 16.41
C LEU A 2 17.22 23.55 15.90
N HIS A 3 18.11 24.11 15.06
CA HIS A 3 19.35 23.57 14.47
C HIS A 3 19.22 23.05 13.03
N GLY A 4 19.57 23.90 12.07
CA GLY A 4 19.72 23.56 10.65
C GLY A 4 19.69 24.78 9.73
N ASP A 5 20.45 24.76 8.64
CA ASP A 5 20.43 25.79 7.60
C ASP A 5 19.12 25.76 6.81
N THR A 6 18.76 26.88 6.16
CA THR A 6 17.67 26.90 5.19
C THR A 6 17.99 25.97 4.03
N LEU A 7 17.09 25.00 3.78
CA LEU A 7 17.22 24.03 2.70
C LEU A 7 16.37 24.46 1.50
N ARG A 8 16.91 24.28 0.30
CA ARG A 8 16.16 24.36 -0.96
C ARG A 8 16.14 22.98 -1.59
N GLY A 9 14.98 22.56 -2.07
CA GLY A 9 14.80 21.27 -2.71
C GLY A 9 13.52 21.20 -3.54
N LEU A 10 13.29 20.04 -4.14
CA LEU A 10 12.06 19.73 -4.84
C LEU A 10 10.91 19.57 -3.83
N GLY A 11 9.87 20.40 -3.93
CA GLY A 11 8.63 20.23 -3.20
C GLY A 11 7.58 19.55 -4.07
N ILE A 12 7.15 18.34 -3.70
CA ILE A 12 6.04 17.65 -4.35
C ILE A 12 4.75 18.05 -3.60
N ALA A 13 3.86 18.77 -4.28
CA ALA A 13 2.60 19.22 -3.70
C ALA A 13 1.59 18.07 -3.57
N LYS A 14 0.57 18.27 -2.73
CA LYS A 14 -0.59 17.37 -2.68
C LYS A 14 -1.26 17.31 -4.05
N GLY A 15 -1.77 16.14 -4.42
CA GLY A 15 -2.38 15.91 -5.72
C GLY A 15 -1.88 14.64 -6.40
N VAL A 16 -2.09 14.56 -7.71
CA VAL A 16 -1.56 13.54 -8.60
C VAL A 16 -0.28 14.08 -9.26
N THR A 17 0.88 13.55 -8.85
CA THR A 17 2.18 13.89 -9.44
C THR A 17 2.70 12.72 -10.27
N LEU A 18 3.04 12.98 -11.54
CA LEU A 18 3.69 12.03 -12.42
C LEU A 18 5.21 12.26 -12.42
N ILE A 19 5.98 11.18 -12.38
CA ILE A 19 7.42 11.18 -12.62
C ILE A 19 7.67 10.42 -13.93
N VAL A 20 8.05 11.15 -14.97
CA VAL A 20 8.18 10.64 -16.35
C VAL A 20 9.61 10.75 -16.85
N GLY A 21 9.90 10.20 -18.03
CA GLY A 21 11.23 10.24 -18.67
C GLY A 21 11.65 8.90 -19.25
N GLY A 22 12.76 8.90 -20.00
CA GLY A 22 13.31 7.70 -20.63
C GLY A 22 13.74 6.63 -19.62
N GLY A 23 13.93 5.39 -20.11
CA GLY A 23 14.53 4.32 -19.30
C GLY A 23 15.94 4.72 -18.85
N TYR A 24 16.30 4.44 -17.59
CA TYR A 24 17.59 4.80 -16.97
C TYR A 24 17.87 6.28 -16.65
N HIS A 25 16.89 7.19 -16.77
CA HIS A 25 17.07 8.62 -16.42
C HIS A 25 16.82 8.94 -14.92
N GLY A 26 16.59 7.93 -14.07
CA GLY A 26 16.50 8.11 -12.60
C GLY A 26 15.09 8.17 -11.98
N LYS A 27 14.03 7.80 -12.73
CA LYS A 27 12.64 7.81 -12.24
C LYS A 27 12.43 6.95 -10.99
N SER A 28 12.74 5.65 -11.07
CA SER A 28 12.58 4.73 -9.94
C SER A 28 13.54 5.05 -8.80
N THR A 29 14.72 5.60 -9.09
CA THR A 29 15.64 6.10 -8.05
C THR A 29 15.01 7.23 -7.23
N LEU A 30 14.37 8.20 -7.89
CA LEU A 30 13.64 9.27 -7.22
C LEU A 30 12.46 8.72 -6.41
N LEU A 31 11.66 7.81 -6.98
CA LEU A 31 10.55 7.19 -6.28
C LEU A 31 11.00 6.36 -5.07
N HIS A 32 12.11 5.62 -5.17
CA HIS A 32 12.70 4.88 -4.05
C HIS A 32 13.17 5.82 -2.93
N ALA A 33 13.71 7.00 -3.26
CA ALA A 33 14.07 7.98 -2.25
C ALA A 33 12.83 8.53 -1.51
N ILE A 34 11.76 8.82 -2.25
CA ILE A 34 10.46 9.24 -1.69
C ILE A 34 9.86 8.13 -0.81
N GLU A 35 9.87 6.88 -1.30
CA GLU A 35 9.38 5.71 -0.56
C GLU A 35 10.08 5.53 0.79
N ARG A 36 11.39 5.75 0.83
CA ARG A 36 12.22 5.66 2.05
C ARG A 36 12.18 6.94 2.89
N GLY A 37 11.59 8.03 2.40
CA GLY A 37 11.44 9.30 3.13
C GLY A 37 10.46 9.23 4.30
N VAL A 38 9.80 8.09 4.51
CA VAL A 38 9.01 7.78 5.71
C VAL A 38 9.87 7.43 6.92
N TYR A 39 11.18 7.19 6.70
CA TYR A 39 12.17 6.94 7.74
C TYR A 39 13.23 8.03 7.74
N ASN A 40 13.75 8.35 8.94
CA ASN A 40 14.94 9.17 9.06
C ASN A 40 16.16 8.37 8.59
N HIS A 41 17.08 9.02 7.87
CA HIS A 41 18.34 8.41 7.45
C HIS A 41 19.50 8.97 8.26
N ILE A 42 20.58 8.19 8.38
CA ILE A 42 21.79 8.62 9.06
C ILE A 42 22.49 9.75 8.29
N PRO A 43 23.23 10.65 8.96
CA PRO A 43 24.02 11.68 8.27
C PRO A 43 25.00 11.07 7.26
N GLY A 44 25.04 11.63 6.05
CA GLY A 44 25.92 11.17 4.97
C GLY A 44 25.35 10.06 4.09
N ASP A 45 24.12 9.59 4.34
CA ASP A 45 23.42 8.63 3.48
C ASP A 45 23.08 9.20 2.08
N GLY A 46 22.88 10.51 1.98
CA GLY A 46 22.43 11.21 0.78
C GLY A 46 20.90 11.43 0.76
N ARG A 47 20.13 10.67 1.55
CA ARG A 47 18.67 10.82 1.69
C ARG A 47 18.25 11.40 3.04
N GLU A 48 19.18 11.81 3.90
CA GLU A 48 18.90 12.33 5.25
C GLU A 48 18.06 13.62 5.28
N ARG A 49 17.88 14.26 4.12
CA ARG A 49 17.00 15.43 3.94
C ARG A 49 15.82 15.15 3.00
N VAL A 50 15.61 13.90 2.61
CA VAL A 50 14.45 13.46 1.82
C VAL A 50 13.37 12.99 2.80
N VAL A 51 12.29 13.75 2.87
CA VAL A 51 11.16 13.46 3.75
C VAL A 51 9.90 13.24 2.93
N THR A 52 9.01 12.39 3.43
CA THR A 52 7.73 12.09 2.80
C THR A 52 6.68 11.97 3.89
N ASP A 53 5.41 12.10 3.52
CA ASP A 53 4.28 11.85 4.42
C ASP A 53 4.48 10.51 5.16
N ALA A 54 4.38 10.52 6.50
CA ALA A 54 4.71 9.36 7.33
C ALA A 54 3.81 8.13 7.02
N SER A 55 2.60 8.37 6.51
CA SER A 55 1.66 7.33 6.12
C SER A 55 1.86 6.83 4.69
N ALA A 56 2.79 7.41 3.91
CA ALA A 56 2.98 7.07 2.52
C ALA A 56 3.26 5.57 2.33
N PHE A 57 2.53 4.97 1.40
CA PHE A 57 2.59 3.53 1.16
C PHE A 57 2.82 3.19 -0.31
N LYS A 58 3.79 2.31 -0.57
CA LYS A 58 4.10 1.81 -1.92
C LYS A 58 3.09 0.74 -2.32
N ILE A 59 2.42 0.98 -3.44
CA ILE A 59 1.47 0.06 -4.05
C ILE A 59 2.11 -0.59 -5.27
N ARG A 60 1.93 -1.91 -5.36
CA ARG A 60 2.32 -2.73 -6.51
C ARG A 60 1.37 -3.91 -6.69
N ALA A 61 1.47 -4.59 -7.83
CA ALA A 61 0.79 -5.85 -8.05
C ALA A 61 1.47 -7.00 -7.26
N GLU A 62 0.66 -7.92 -6.77
CA GLU A 62 1.10 -9.06 -5.96
C GLU A 62 0.39 -10.36 -6.38
N ASP A 63 0.65 -10.83 -7.60
CA ASP A 63 0.11 -12.10 -8.09
C ASP A 63 0.32 -13.24 -7.10
N GLY A 64 -0.75 -13.97 -6.81
CA GLY A 64 -0.77 -15.14 -5.94
C GLY A 64 -0.94 -14.90 -4.45
N ARG A 65 -1.04 -13.63 -4.00
CA ARG A 65 -1.35 -13.34 -2.59
C ARG A 65 -2.78 -13.74 -2.23
N ALA A 66 -3.01 -14.00 -0.94
CA ALA A 66 -4.35 -14.13 -0.41
C ALA A 66 -4.99 -12.75 -0.19
N ILE A 67 -6.32 -12.70 -0.27
CA ILE A 67 -7.15 -11.56 0.09
C ILE A 67 -8.33 -12.13 0.89
N ASN A 68 -8.70 -11.49 2.01
CA ASN A 68 -9.80 -11.93 2.85
C ASN A 68 -10.74 -10.75 3.16
N LYS A 69 -11.98 -10.85 2.67
CA LYS A 69 -13.09 -9.91 2.86
C LYS A 69 -12.71 -8.43 2.65
N VAL A 70 -12.15 -8.10 1.48
CA VAL A 70 -11.82 -6.72 1.10
C VAL A 70 -12.82 -6.22 0.05
N ASP A 71 -13.34 -5.02 0.23
CA ASP A 71 -14.17 -4.35 -0.79
C ASP A 71 -13.30 -3.79 -1.91
N ILE A 72 -13.16 -4.55 -3.00
CA ILE A 72 -12.47 -4.12 -4.22
C ILE A 72 -13.44 -3.60 -5.29
N SER A 73 -14.74 -3.48 -4.98
CA SER A 73 -15.76 -2.93 -5.87
C SER A 73 -15.44 -1.55 -6.46
N PRO A 74 -14.65 -0.68 -5.81
CA PRO A 74 -14.29 0.63 -6.39
C PRO A 74 -13.45 0.52 -7.67
N PHE A 75 -12.76 -0.61 -7.86
CA PHE A 75 -11.90 -0.87 -9.02
C PHE A 75 -12.30 -2.11 -9.82
N ILE A 76 -13.04 -3.05 -9.23
CA ILE A 76 -13.34 -4.34 -9.85
C ILE A 76 -14.80 -4.68 -9.61
N SER A 77 -15.57 -4.85 -10.67
CA SER A 77 -16.99 -5.20 -10.64
C SER A 77 -17.24 -6.44 -11.51
N ASN A 78 -18.41 -7.06 -11.42
CA ASN A 78 -18.88 -8.07 -12.40
C ASN A 78 -17.89 -9.21 -12.69
N LEU A 79 -17.21 -9.73 -11.65
CA LEU A 79 -16.27 -10.84 -11.83
C LEU A 79 -16.98 -12.10 -12.38
N PRO A 80 -16.27 -12.94 -13.16
CA PRO A 80 -16.80 -14.23 -13.58
C PRO A 80 -17.29 -15.06 -12.40
N GLN A 81 -18.34 -15.85 -12.62
CA GLN A 81 -19.02 -16.68 -11.59
C GLN A 81 -19.74 -15.87 -10.49
N GLY A 82 -19.96 -14.57 -10.69
CA GLY A 82 -20.74 -13.76 -9.76
C GLY A 82 -20.08 -13.57 -8.39
N LYS A 83 -18.74 -13.61 -8.34
CA LYS A 83 -18.02 -13.36 -7.09
C LYS A 83 -18.29 -11.94 -6.57
N ASP A 84 -18.70 -11.82 -5.31
CA ASP A 84 -18.96 -10.52 -4.69
C ASP A 84 -17.65 -9.75 -4.50
N THR A 85 -17.57 -8.56 -5.12
CA THR A 85 -16.41 -7.69 -5.05
C THR A 85 -16.43 -6.78 -3.82
N ARG A 86 -17.55 -6.69 -3.10
CA ARG A 86 -17.68 -5.91 -1.85
C ARG A 86 -17.14 -6.65 -0.62
N CYS A 87 -16.99 -7.97 -0.72
CA CYS A 87 -16.44 -8.83 0.32
C CYS A 87 -15.47 -9.84 -0.32
N PHE A 88 -14.58 -9.35 -1.18
CA PHE A 88 -13.78 -10.20 -2.03
C PHE A 88 -12.77 -11.01 -1.23
N SER A 89 -12.73 -12.31 -1.53
CA SER A 89 -11.80 -13.26 -0.92
C SER A 89 -11.22 -14.21 -1.97
N THR A 90 -9.92 -14.47 -1.89
CA THR A 90 -9.22 -15.43 -2.77
C THR A 90 -7.93 -15.91 -2.11
N ARG A 91 -7.49 -17.13 -2.44
CA ARG A 91 -6.16 -17.65 -2.06
C ARG A 91 -5.10 -17.40 -3.13
N ASN A 92 -5.51 -16.94 -4.31
CA ASN A 92 -4.68 -16.74 -5.49
C ASN A 92 -5.19 -15.53 -6.28
N ALA A 93 -4.82 -14.32 -5.84
CA ALA A 93 -5.19 -13.09 -6.51
C ALA A 93 -4.43 -12.90 -7.84
N SER A 94 -5.08 -12.30 -8.83
CA SER A 94 -4.43 -11.76 -10.03
C SER A 94 -3.76 -10.41 -9.74
N GLY A 95 -2.95 -9.91 -10.66
CA GLY A 95 -2.24 -8.64 -10.51
C GLY A 95 -3.18 -7.47 -10.24
N SER A 96 -4.26 -7.34 -11.03
CA SER A 96 -5.23 -6.27 -10.84
C SER A 96 -6.02 -6.41 -9.53
N THR A 97 -6.45 -7.62 -9.15
CA THR A 97 -7.20 -7.83 -7.89
C THR A 97 -6.34 -7.62 -6.65
N SER A 98 -5.07 -8.05 -6.70
CA SER A 98 -4.11 -7.82 -5.63
C SER A 98 -3.75 -6.34 -5.50
N GLN A 99 -3.54 -5.63 -6.60
CA GLN A 99 -3.25 -4.19 -6.57
C GLN A 99 -4.46 -3.37 -6.09
N ALA A 100 -5.68 -3.71 -6.52
CA ALA A 100 -6.91 -3.11 -6.00
C ALA A 100 -7.05 -3.30 -4.49
N ALA A 101 -6.89 -4.54 -3.99
CA ALA A 101 -6.93 -4.83 -2.57
C ALA A 101 -5.84 -4.08 -1.79
N ASN A 102 -4.63 -4.00 -2.34
CA ASN A 102 -3.50 -3.29 -1.72
C ASN A 102 -3.81 -1.79 -1.51
N ILE A 103 -4.46 -1.14 -2.48
CA ILE A 103 -4.93 0.26 -2.32
C ILE A 103 -5.96 0.36 -1.19
N ILE A 104 -7.00 -0.47 -1.21
CA ILE A 104 -8.09 -0.41 -0.22
C ILE A 104 -7.57 -0.67 1.20
N GLU A 105 -6.69 -1.65 1.35
CA GLU A 105 -6.05 -1.96 2.62
C GLU A 105 -5.16 -0.82 3.12
N ALA A 106 -4.37 -0.18 2.23
CA ALA A 106 -3.55 0.96 2.60
C ALA A 106 -4.42 2.14 3.07
N LEU A 107 -5.52 2.41 2.37
CA LEU A 107 -6.45 3.48 2.72
C LEU A 107 -7.13 3.23 4.08
N ALA A 108 -7.43 1.97 4.41
CA ALA A 108 -7.99 1.61 5.71
C ALA A 108 -7.06 2.01 6.88
N THR A 109 -5.74 2.05 6.66
CA THR A 109 -4.75 2.49 7.66
C THR A 109 -4.55 4.00 7.75
N GLY A 110 -5.39 4.79 7.07
CA GLY A 110 -5.31 6.25 7.06
C GLY A 110 -4.23 6.82 6.13
N THR A 111 -3.69 6.01 5.22
CA THR A 111 -2.69 6.42 4.22
C THR A 111 -3.15 7.65 3.43
N LYS A 112 -2.31 8.68 3.36
CA LYS A 112 -2.56 9.95 2.65
C LYS A 112 -1.74 10.12 1.38
N THR A 113 -0.76 9.25 1.14
CA THR A 113 0.05 9.27 -0.08
C THR A 113 0.26 7.85 -0.60
N LEU A 114 -0.13 7.59 -1.84
CA LEU A 114 0.15 6.34 -2.55
C LEU A 114 1.33 6.55 -3.49
N LEU A 115 2.31 5.64 -3.43
CA LEU A 115 3.45 5.62 -4.33
C LEU A 115 3.26 4.46 -5.30
N ILE A 116 3.39 4.69 -6.59
CA ILE A 116 3.11 3.67 -7.62
C ILE A 116 4.23 3.72 -8.67
N ASP A 117 4.70 2.55 -9.07
CA ASP A 117 5.62 2.40 -10.20
C ASP A 117 4.96 1.54 -11.29
N GLU A 118 4.89 2.07 -12.51
CA GLU A 118 4.33 1.37 -13.68
C GLU A 118 4.99 -0.01 -13.88
N ASP A 119 6.30 -0.11 -13.68
CA ASP A 119 7.08 -1.34 -13.91
C ASP A 119 6.72 -2.49 -12.95
N THR A 120 6.06 -2.18 -11.82
CA THR A 120 5.63 -3.17 -10.80
C THR A 120 4.12 -3.26 -10.65
N SER A 121 3.37 -2.59 -11.54
CA SER A 121 1.92 -2.55 -11.54
C SER A 121 1.32 -3.50 -12.58
N ALA A 122 0.06 -3.89 -12.38
CA ALA A 122 -0.68 -4.62 -13.40
C ALA A 122 -1.13 -3.65 -14.50
N THR A 123 -0.67 -3.85 -15.74
CA THR A 123 -0.98 -2.95 -16.87
C THR A 123 -2.49 -2.72 -17.03
N ASN A 124 -3.28 -3.80 -16.98
CA ASN A 124 -4.74 -3.74 -17.12
C ASN A 124 -5.44 -3.03 -15.96
N PHE A 125 -4.76 -2.84 -14.82
CA PHE A 125 -5.25 -2.05 -13.71
C PHE A 125 -4.92 -0.56 -13.89
N MET A 126 -3.79 -0.23 -14.52
CA MET A 126 -3.34 1.15 -14.66
C MET A 126 -4.15 1.90 -15.71
N ILE A 127 -4.24 1.33 -16.91
CA ILE A 127 -4.85 1.94 -18.09
C ILE A 127 -5.74 0.93 -18.80
N ARG A 128 -6.52 1.43 -19.77
CA ARG A 128 -7.26 0.57 -20.69
C ARG A 128 -7.10 1.08 -22.10
N ASP A 129 -6.47 0.26 -22.93
CA ASP A 129 -6.25 0.54 -24.34
C ASP A 129 -7.58 0.78 -25.09
N GLN A 130 -7.61 1.81 -25.95
CA GLN A 130 -8.81 2.21 -26.69
C GLN A 130 -9.29 1.15 -27.69
N ARG A 131 -8.37 0.39 -28.30
CA ARG A 131 -8.73 -0.68 -29.25
C ARG A 131 -9.36 -1.86 -28.51
N MET A 132 -8.83 -2.19 -27.33
CA MET A 132 -9.42 -3.19 -26.44
C MET A 132 -10.81 -2.75 -25.94
N GLN A 133 -11.03 -1.46 -25.67
CA GLN A 133 -12.37 -0.93 -25.37
C GLN A 133 -13.35 -1.10 -26.52
N ALA A 134 -12.90 -0.85 -27.76
CA ALA A 134 -13.74 -1.02 -28.94
C ALA A 134 -14.09 -2.50 -29.22
N LEU A 135 -13.21 -3.43 -28.85
CA LEU A 135 -13.41 -4.87 -29.05
C LEU A 135 -14.23 -5.53 -27.93
N VAL A 136 -13.98 -5.15 -26.67
CA VAL A 136 -14.59 -5.77 -25.48
C VAL A 136 -15.58 -4.78 -24.86
N ALA A 137 -16.87 -5.10 -24.96
CA ALA A 137 -17.96 -4.32 -24.38
C ALA A 137 -17.69 -4.00 -22.90
N LYS A 138 -18.06 -2.79 -22.46
CA LYS A 138 -17.77 -2.29 -21.09
C LYS A 138 -18.32 -3.25 -20.03
N GLU A 139 -19.47 -3.85 -20.27
CA GLU A 139 -20.17 -4.77 -19.35
C GLU A 139 -19.42 -6.09 -19.15
N LYS A 140 -18.50 -6.43 -20.07
CA LYS A 140 -17.68 -7.65 -20.00
C LYS A 140 -16.28 -7.39 -19.46
N GLU A 141 -15.92 -6.13 -19.22
CA GLU A 141 -14.63 -5.76 -18.62
C GLU A 141 -14.84 -5.43 -17.13
N PRO A 142 -14.43 -6.33 -16.21
CA PRO A 142 -14.67 -6.14 -14.79
C PRO A 142 -13.85 -5.00 -14.18
N ILE A 143 -12.75 -4.59 -14.81
CA ILE A 143 -11.77 -3.66 -14.23
C ILE A 143 -12.11 -2.22 -14.61
N THR A 144 -12.26 -1.37 -13.60
CA THR A 144 -12.20 0.09 -13.70
C THR A 144 -10.74 0.52 -13.51
N PRO A 145 -10.06 1.04 -14.55
CA PRO A 145 -8.65 1.41 -14.46
C PRO A 145 -8.37 2.55 -13.48
N LEU A 146 -7.17 2.55 -12.91
CA LEU A 146 -6.71 3.58 -11.97
C LEU A 146 -6.80 4.98 -12.57
N VAL A 147 -6.46 5.17 -13.86
CA VAL A 147 -6.54 6.48 -14.52
C VAL A 147 -7.93 7.14 -14.41
N GLN A 148 -8.99 6.33 -14.31
CA GLN A 148 -10.37 6.83 -14.16
C GLN A 148 -10.74 7.19 -12.72
N ARG A 149 -9.99 6.68 -11.72
CA ARG A 149 -10.25 6.84 -10.28
C ARG A 149 -9.20 7.69 -9.54
N ILE A 150 -8.04 7.94 -10.14
CA ILE A 150 -6.90 8.57 -9.47
C ILE A 150 -7.20 10.00 -8.96
N GLN A 151 -8.02 10.77 -9.70
CA GLN A 151 -8.46 12.09 -9.24
C GLN A 151 -9.48 12.01 -8.10
N ASP A 152 -10.31 10.97 -8.04
CA ASP A 152 -11.22 10.78 -6.92
C ASP A 152 -10.45 10.52 -5.62
N LEU A 153 -9.38 9.71 -5.68
CA LEU A 153 -8.48 9.50 -4.53
C LEU A 153 -7.92 10.82 -4.01
N SER A 154 -7.44 11.68 -4.90
CA SER A 154 -6.87 12.98 -4.56
C SER A 154 -7.93 13.97 -4.06
N HIS A 155 -8.90 14.32 -4.92
CA HIS A 155 -9.80 15.45 -4.69
C HIS A 155 -10.91 15.15 -3.68
N ARG A 156 -11.35 13.89 -3.56
CA ARG A 156 -12.46 13.51 -2.67
C ARG A 156 -11.97 12.87 -1.37
N HIS A 157 -10.93 12.05 -1.44
CA HIS A 157 -10.41 11.32 -0.27
C HIS A 157 -9.17 11.96 0.35
N GLY A 158 -8.62 13.02 -0.27
CA GLY A 158 -7.44 13.73 0.22
C GLY A 158 -6.17 12.88 0.16
N VAL A 159 -6.13 11.90 -0.74
CA VAL A 159 -5.01 10.95 -0.89
C VAL A 159 -4.20 11.33 -2.13
N SER A 160 -3.00 11.84 -1.91
CA SER A 160 -2.07 12.18 -2.99
C SER A 160 -1.52 10.92 -3.64
N VAL A 161 -1.17 11.00 -4.93
CA VAL A 161 -0.58 9.89 -5.67
C VAL A 161 0.68 10.37 -6.37
N VAL A 162 1.81 9.69 -6.12
CA VAL A 162 3.04 9.87 -6.89
C VAL A 162 3.22 8.62 -7.75
N LEU A 163 3.19 8.81 -9.07
CA LEU A 163 3.19 7.73 -10.04
C LEU A 163 4.38 7.88 -11.01
N VAL A 164 5.28 6.90 -10.99
CA VAL A 164 6.33 6.77 -12.01
C VAL A 164 5.73 6.12 -13.26
N MET A 165 5.97 6.73 -14.42
CA MET A 165 5.57 6.18 -15.72
C MET A 165 6.67 6.36 -16.78
N GLY A 166 6.64 5.50 -17.78
CA GLY A 166 7.45 5.60 -18.99
C GLY A 166 6.80 5.01 -20.24
N GLY A 167 5.70 4.25 -20.10
CA GLY A 167 5.06 3.52 -21.20
C GLY A 167 3.79 4.16 -21.78
N SER A 168 3.09 5.02 -21.02
CA SER A 168 1.82 5.62 -21.44
C SER A 168 1.68 7.10 -21.05
N GLY A 169 1.02 7.88 -21.92
CA GLY A 169 0.63 9.27 -21.68
C GLY A 169 -0.77 9.44 -21.08
N ASP A 170 -1.52 8.35 -20.83
CA ASP A 170 -2.94 8.40 -20.46
C ASP A 170 -3.21 9.19 -19.17
N PHE A 171 -2.23 9.27 -18.26
CA PHE A 171 -2.39 10.00 -17.01
C PHE A 171 -2.14 11.52 -17.13
N PHE A 172 -1.67 12.04 -18.28
CA PHE A 172 -1.38 13.48 -18.44
C PHE A 172 -2.62 14.35 -18.20
N ALA A 173 -3.79 13.90 -18.69
CA ALA A 173 -5.05 14.63 -18.50
C ALA A 173 -5.42 14.77 -17.03
N VAL A 174 -5.11 13.76 -16.20
CA VAL A 174 -5.55 13.67 -14.80
C VAL A 174 -4.51 14.15 -13.77
N ALA A 175 -3.26 14.36 -14.18
CA ALA A 175 -2.17 14.80 -13.30
C ALA A 175 -2.22 16.28 -12.92
N ASP A 176 -1.90 16.63 -11.69
CA ASP A 176 -1.71 18.01 -11.24
C ASP A 176 -0.31 18.53 -11.57
N LYS A 177 0.69 17.65 -11.47
CA LYS A 177 2.09 17.93 -11.77
C LYS A 177 2.73 16.80 -12.58
N VAL A 178 3.61 17.18 -13.51
CA VAL A 178 4.41 16.24 -14.29
C VAL A 178 5.87 16.65 -14.21
N ILE A 179 6.67 15.80 -13.59
CA ILE A 179 8.12 15.98 -13.42
C ILE A 179 8.81 15.01 -14.39
N MET A 180 9.55 15.54 -15.35
CA MET A 180 10.38 14.73 -16.22
C MET A 180 11.78 14.58 -15.62
N MET A 181 12.23 13.34 -15.49
CA MET A 181 13.61 13.00 -15.21
C MET A 181 14.35 12.86 -16.53
N ASP A 182 15.36 13.70 -16.74
CA ASP A 182 16.30 13.56 -17.84
C ASP A 182 17.73 13.65 -17.32
N SER A 183 18.55 12.63 -17.59
CA SER A 183 19.95 12.57 -17.16
C SER A 183 20.10 12.87 -15.66
N TYR A 184 19.19 12.31 -14.85
CA TYR A 184 19.10 12.46 -13.39
C TYR A 184 18.72 13.87 -12.90
N ILE A 185 18.20 14.72 -13.78
CA ILE A 185 17.75 16.08 -13.47
C ILE A 185 16.21 16.15 -13.56
N PRO A 186 15.51 16.56 -12.48
CA PRO A 186 14.06 16.76 -12.51
C PRO A 186 13.68 18.11 -13.14
N THR A 187 12.71 18.11 -14.06
CA THR A 187 12.17 19.31 -14.70
C THR A 187 10.64 19.30 -14.67
N ASP A 188 9.99 20.40 -14.30
CA ASP A 188 8.53 20.54 -14.40
C ASP A 188 8.13 20.69 -15.88
N VAL A 189 7.45 19.67 -16.42
CA VAL A 189 6.93 19.64 -17.80
C VAL A 189 5.40 19.62 -17.83
N THR A 190 4.75 20.05 -16.74
CA THR A 190 3.28 19.97 -16.59
C THR A 190 2.54 20.62 -17.75
N ALA A 191 2.98 21.81 -18.19
CA ALA A 191 2.32 22.53 -19.28
C ALA A 191 2.44 21.81 -20.63
N GLU A 192 3.57 21.16 -20.89
CA GLU A 192 3.78 20.36 -22.12
C GLU A 192 2.93 19.09 -22.08
N ALA A 193 2.95 18.36 -20.96
CA ALA A 193 2.14 17.16 -20.78
C ALA A 193 0.64 17.44 -20.94
N LYS A 194 0.15 18.57 -20.42
CA LYS A 194 -1.26 18.99 -20.60
C LYS A 194 -1.62 19.32 -22.05
N ARG A 195 -0.67 19.84 -22.85
CA ARG A 195 -0.89 20.06 -24.30
C ARG A 195 -0.95 18.74 -25.08
N LEU A 196 -0.16 17.76 -24.68
CA LEU A 196 -0.08 16.44 -25.31
C LEU A 196 -1.22 15.50 -24.91
N ALA A 197 -2.04 15.85 -23.92
CA ALA A 197 -3.21 15.07 -23.56
C ALA A 197 -4.24 15.12 -24.71
N GLU A 198 -4.22 14.12 -25.59
CA GLU A 198 -4.97 14.10 -26.85
C GLU A 198 -6.50 14.08 -26.65
N THR A 199 -6.98 13.52 -25.54
CA THR A 199 -8.41 13.44 -25.21
C THR A 199 -8.65 13.45 -23.71
N ALA A 200 -9.81 13.98 -23.29
CA ALA A 200 -10.25 13.86 -21.91
C ALA A 200 -10.45 12.38 -21.57
N VAL A 201 -9.81 11.92 -20.48
CA VAL A 201 -10.06 10.58 -19.95
C VAL A 201 -11.50 10.54 -19.45
N ALA A 202 -12.29 9.59 -19.95
CA ALA A 202 -13.62 9.36 -19.42
C ALA A 202 -13.50 8.94 -17.94
N HIS A 203 -13.92 9.82 -17.04
CA HIS A 203 -14.05 9.49 -15.63
C HIS A 203 -15.14 8.45 -15.44
N GLU A 204 -14.90 7.50 -14.55
CA GLU A 204 -15.93 6.52 -14.24
C GLU A 204 -17.14 7.23 -13.61
N SER A 205 -18.33 6.88 -14.09
CA SER A 205 -19.57 7.51 -13.63
C SER A 205 -19.83 7.18 -12.16
N GLY A 206 -20.05 8.23 -11.36
CA GLY A 206 -20.32 8.11 -9.93
C GLY A 206 -19.06 8.13 -9.06
N PRO A 207 -19.15 8.67 -7.84
CA PRO A 207 -17.98 8.84 -6.99
C PRO A 207 -17.35 7.51 -6.57
N LEU A 208 -16.02 7.50 -6.46
CA LEU A 208 -15.28 6.43 -5.77
C LEU A 208 -15.78 6.35 -4.32
N GLN A 209 -16.62 5.35 -4.04
CA GLN A 209 -17.10 5.06 -2.69
C GLN A 209 -16.11 4.14 -2.01
N ILE A 210 -15.50 4.61 -0.94
CA ILE A 210 -14.62 3.81 -0.08
C ILE A 210 -15.34 3.72 1.25
N ALA A 211 -16.17 2.70 1.39
CA ALA A 211 -16.94 2.50 2.61
C ALA A 211 -16.03 1.91 3.70
N PRO A 212 -16.13 2.39 4.96
CA PRO A 212 -15.52 1.69 6.08
C PRO A 212 -16.11 0.27 6.15
N HIS A 213 -15.27 -0.74 5.97
CA HIS A 213 -15.67 -2.13 6.12
C HIS A 213 -14.96 -2.71 7.33
N SER A 214 -15.72 -2.94 8.40
CA SER A 214 -15.21 -3.57 9.63
C SER A 214 -14.80 -5.00 9.33
N ARG A 215 -13.56 -5.36 9.67
CA ARG A 215 -13.02 -6.72 9.52
C ARG A 215 -12.53 -7.21 10.87
N VAL A 216 -13.28 -8.13 11.47
CA VAL A 216 -12.92 -8.76 12.74
C VAL A 216 -12.29 -10.13 12.47
N PRO A 217 -10.99 -10.34 12.70
CA PRO A 217 -10.37 -11.65 12.50
C PRO A 217 -10.85 -12.67 13.53
N SER A 218 -10.87 -13.95 13.16
CA SER A 218 -11.06 -15.04 14.12
C SER A 218 -9.82 -15.22 14.99
N LEU A 219 -9.99 -15.52 16.28
CA LEU A 219 -8.85 -15.69 17.21
C LEU A 219 -7.88 -16.79 16.75
N GLN A 220 -8.42 -17.85 16.14
CA GLN A 220 -7.63 -19.01 15.71
C GLN A 220 -6.61 -18.64 14.61
N CYS A 221 -6.97 -17.72 13.70
CA CYS A 221 -6.07 -17.35 12.60
C CYS A 221 -4.88 -16.49 13.03
N LEU A 222 -4.96 -15.86 14.22
CA LEU A 222 -3.96 -14.95 14.77
C LEU A 222 -2.97 -15.63 15.73
N SER A 223 -3.08 -16.93 15.98
CA SER A 223 -2.21 -17.63 16.91
C SER A 223 -0.84 -17.96 16.32
N PRO A 224 0.28 -17.65 17.01
CA PRO A 224 1.63 -18.09 16.63
C PRO A 224 1.97 -19.49 17.17
N SER A 225 1.04 -20.18 17.81
CA SER A 225 1.28 -21.46 18.47
C SER A 225 1.44 -22.60 17.46
N VAL A 226 2.51 -23.38 17.57
CA VAL A 226 2.64 -24.64 16.82
C VAL A 226 2.11 -25.85 17.59
N ARG A 227 2.13 -25.76 18.93
CA ARG A 227 1.58 -26.70 19.92
C ARG A 227 1.22 -25.89 21.18
N GLU A 228 0.47 -26.48 22.09
CA GLU A 228 0.13 -25.85 23.37
C GLU A 228 1.38 -25.31 24.09
N GLY A 229 1.34 -24.02 24.45
CA GLY A 229 2.44 -23.33 25.13
C GLY A 229 3.72 -23.11 24.30
N ARG A 230 3.72 -23.40 22.99
CA ARG A 230 4.91 -23.25 22.14
C ARG A 230 4.63 -22.39 20.91
N ASP A 231 5.03 -21.13 21.01
CA ASP A 231 5.04 -20.19 19.90
C ASP A 231 6.21 -20.44 18.95
N LYS A 232 6.01 -20.13 17.68
CA LYS A 232 7.09 -20.07 16.69
C LYS A 232 7.04 -18.77 15.93
N ILE A 233 7.91 -17.83 16.30
CA ILE A 233 8.06 -16.54 15.65
C ILE A 233 9.50 -16.43 15.14
N GLN A 234 9.67 -16.16 13.85
CA GLN A 234 10.98 -15.94 13.25
C GLN A 234 10.87 -15.05 12.02
N ALA A 235 11.61 -13.94 12.00
CA ALA A 235 11.77 -13.11 10.82
C ALA A 235 12.90 -13.63 9.91
N PHE A 236 12.74 -13.45 8.62
CA PHE A 236 13.74 -13.77 7.60
C PHE A 236 14.05 -12.52 6.78
N ALA A 237 15.14 -11.84 7.15
CA ALA A 237 15.48 -10.52 6.64
C ALA A 237 14.25 -9.59 6.72
N THR A 238 13.89 -8.94 5.61
CA THR A 238 12.69 -8.11 5.46
C THR A 238 11.62 -8.76 4.58
N ARG A 239 11.76 -10.05 4.26
CA ARG A 239 11.01 -10.70 3.17
C ARG A 239 9.95 -11.68 3.63
N ALA A 240 10.13 -12.34 4.77
CA ALA A 240 9.18 -13.33 5.24
C ALA A 240 9.14 -13.37 6.76
N LEU A 241 7.96 -13.69 7.29
CA LEU A 241 7.73 -13.92 8.71
C LEU A 241 7.15 -15.31 8.91
N ARG A 242 7.83 -16.15 9.68
CA ARG A 242 7.28 -17.40 10.18
C ARG A 242 6.54 -17.13 11.48
N TYR A 243 5.26 -17.47 11.47
CA TYR A 243 4.32 -17.19 12.54
C TYR A 243 3.48 -18.45 12.79
N GLY A 244 3.80 -19.20 13.83
CA GLY A 244 3.25 -20.54 14.06
C GLY A 244 3.58 -21.51 12.95
N GLN A 245 2.54 -22.09 12.34
CA GLN A 245 2.67 -23.04 11.23
C GLN A 245 2.67 -22.37 9.85
N GLN A 246 2.42 -21.06 9.77
CA GLN A 246 2.36 -20.33 8.52
C GLN A 246 3.62 -19.50 8.27
N GLU A 247 3.88 -19.27 6.99
CA GLU A 247 4.84 -18.30 6.51
C GLU A 247 4.06 -17.16 5.82
N ILE A 248 4.35 -15.93 6.23
CA ILE A 248 3.76 -14.71 5.70
C ILE A 248 4.81 -14.11 4.77
N ASP A 249 4.51 -14.11 3.47
CA ASP A 249 5.36 -13.47 2.46
C ASP A 249 5.15 -11.95 2.51
N LEU A 250 6.24 -11.24 2.82
CA LEU A 250 6.32 -9.78 2.91
C LEU A 250 7.28 -9.21 1.87
N SER A 251 7.76 -10.02 0.94
CA SER A 251 8.77 -9.64 -0.05
C SER A 251 8.36 -8.49 -0.98
N ARG A 252 7.04 -8.22 -1.04
CA ARG A 252 6.43 -7.15 -1.84
C ARG A 252 5.98 -5.96 -0.98
N VAL A 253 6.21 -5.99 0.33
CA VAL A 253 6.06 -4.83 1.23
C VAL A 253 7.41 -4.13 1.33
N GLU A 254 7.78 -3.44 0.25
CA GLU A 254 9.15 -2.95 0.02
C GLU A 254 9.67 -1.97 1.07
N GLN A 255 8.76 -1.27 1.75
CA GLN A 255 9.11 -0.29 2.77
C GLN A 255 9.62 -0.88 4.08
N LEU A 256 9.54 -2.20 4.29
CA LEU A 256 10.22 -2.85 5.41
C LEU A 256 11.74 -2.78 5.21
N VAL A 257 12.45 -2.22 6.20
CA VAL A 257 13.90 -1.96 6.14
C VAL A 257 14.72 -2.82 7.09
N ASP A 258 14.11 -3.33 8.16
CA ASP A 258 14.83 -4.05 9.22
C ASP A 258 14.09 -5.30 9.68
N SER A 259 14.83 -6.37 9.96
CA SER A 259 14.29 -7.63 10.49
C SER A 259 13.66 -7.49 11.88
N GLY A 260 14.14 -6.53 12.69
CA GLY A 260 13.57 -6.15 13.96
C GLY A 260 12.16 -5.59 13.83
N GLN A 261 11.82 -4.96 12.69
CA GLN A 261 10.46 -4.53 12.39
C GLN A 261 9.55 -5.74 12.16
N LEU A 262 10.02 -6.74 11.42
CA LEU A 262 9.23 -7.96 11.16
C LEU A 262 8.99 -8.74 12.46
N LEU A 263 9.98 -8.81 13.35
CA LEU A 263 9.80 -9.42 14.67
C LEU A 263 8.80 -8.63 15.50
N ALA A 264 8.90 -7.30 15.54
CA ALA A 264 7.95 -6.45 16.26
C ALA A 264 6.52 -6.61 15.71
N ILE A 265 6.36 -6.69 14.38
CA ILE A 265 5.08 -7.01 13.72
C ILE A 265 4.51 -8.31 14.25
N ALA A 266 5.30 -9.38 14.32
CA ALA A 266 4.84 -10.67 14.83
C ALA A 266 4.33 -10.58 16.27
N TYR A 267 5.09 -9.93 17.15
CA TYR A 267 4.70 -9.76 18.55
C TYR A 267 3.47 -8.85 18.69
N LEU A 268 3.33 -7.82 17.86
CA LEU A 268 2.13 -6.96 17.81
C LEU A 268 0.89 -7.72 17.34
N ILE A 269 1.01 -8.64 16.37
CA ILE A 269 -0.09 -9.50 15.94
C ILE A 269 -0.55 -10.38 17.11
N ARG A 270 0.39 -10.99 17.83
CA ARG A 270 0.08 -11.81 19.02
C ARG A 270 -0.56 -10.96 20.13
N TYR A 271 0.01 -9.79 20.41
CA TYR A 271 -0.52 -8.86 21.41
C TYR A 271 -1.95 -8.39 21.05
N TYR A 272 -2.20 -8.07 19.79
CA TYR A 272 -3.56 -7.79 19.31
C TYR A 272 -4.51 -8.98 19.52
N ALA A 273 -4.06 -10.19 19.22
CA ALA A 273 -4.84 -11.41 19.40
C ALA A 273 -5.21 -11.68 20.87
N GLU A 274 -4.34 -11.33 21.81
CA GLU A 274 -4.52 -11.57 23.25
C GLU A 274 -5.36 -10.47 23.92
N HIS A 275 -5.20 -9.21 23.50
CA HIS A 275 -5.76 -8.06 24.22
C HIS A 275 -6.99 -7.43 23.56
N TYR A 276 -7.12 -7.49 22.24
CA TYR A 276 -8.12 -6.72 21.49
C TYR A 276 -9.07 -7.59 20.65
N ALA A 277 -8.55 -8.66 20.04
CA ALA A 277 -9.36 -9.57 19.25
C ALA A 277 -10.47 -10.30 20.04
N PRO A 278 -10.32 -10.65 21.35
CA PRO A 278 -11.39 -11.29 22.12
C PRO A 278 -12.63 -10.40 22.31
N ALA A 279 -12.45 -9.08 22.24
CA ALA A 279 -13.53 -8.09 22.27
C ALA A 279 -14.12 -7.82 20.87
N HIS A 280 -13.79 -8.64 19.87
CA HIS A 280 -14.21 -8.47 18.47
C HIS A 280 -13.87 -7.10 17.87
N MET A 281 -12.75 -6.52 18.30
CA MET A 281 -12.29 -5.24 17.76
C MET A 281 -11.84 -5.40 16.30
N ASP A 282 -12.21 -4.42 15.46
CA ASP A 282 -11.76 -4.33 14.07
C ASP A 282 -10.24 -4.47 13.96
N LEU A 283 -9.78 -5.14 12.90
CA LEU A 283 -8.37 -5.43 12.65
C LEU A 283 -7.51 -4.16 12.65
N VAL A 284 -7.91 -3.12 11.91
CA VAL A 284 -7.09 -1.92 11.79
C VAL A 284 -7.12 -1.14 13.09
N ALA A 285 -8.31 -0.93 13.66
CA ALA A 285 -8.47 -0.21 14.92
C ALA A 285 -7.68 -0.90 16.06
N GLY A 286 -7.77 -2.22 16.18
CA GLY A 286 -7.08 -2.95 17.24
C GLY A 286 -5.56 -2.99 17.08
N LEU A 287 -5.05 -3.07 15.85
CA LEU A 287 -3.61 -2.97 15.60
C LEU A 287 -3.09 -1.54 15.84
N GLU A 288 -3.89 -0.52 15.56
CA GLU A 288 -3.58 0.87 15.90
C GLU A 288 -3.51 1.06 17.43
N ARG A 289 -4.44 0.48 18.19
CA ARG A 289 -4.40 0.50 19.67
C ARG A 289 -3.18 -0.26 20.20
N ALA A 290 -2.87 -1.44 19.66
CA ALA A 290 -1.65 -2.17 20.02
C ALA A 290 -0.37 -1.35 19.79
N LEU A 291 -0.28 -0.62 18.66
CA LEU A 291 0.83 0.28 18.40
C LEU A 291 0.86 1.47 19.36
N ALA A 292 -0.30 2.01 19.76
CA ALA A 292 -0.38 3.09 20.73
C ALA A 292 0.15 2.66 22.11
N ASP A 293 -0.23 1.47 22.59
CA ASP A 293 0.28 0.92 23.86
C ASP A 293 1.81 0.82 23.85
N VAL A 294 2.38 0.31 22.75
CA VAL A 294 3.84 0.18 22.58
C VAL A 294 4.54 1.54 22.48
N ARG A 295 3.89 2.58 21.94
CA ARG A 295 4.46 3.94 21.95
C ARG A 295 4.55 4.51 23.36
N GLU A 296 3.62 4.15 24.23
CA GLU A 296 3.57 4.63 25.61
C GLU A 296 4.50 3.84 26.52
N SER A 297 4.49 2.50 26.43
CA SER A 297 5.21 1.63 27.39
C SER A 297 6.48 0.99 26.82
N GLY A 298 6.75 1.15 25.52
CA GLY A 298 7.91 0.58 24.84
C GLY A 298 7.68 -0.83 24.26
N LEU A 299 8.63 -1.26 23.42
CA LEU A 299 8.58 -2.55 22.70
C LEU A 299 8.71 -3.78 23.63
N ASP A 300 9.22 -3.61 24.84
CA ASP A 300 9.35 -4.72 25.79
C ASP A 300 8.00 -5.22 26.32
N GLN A 301 6.91 -4.46 26.14
CA GLN A 301 5.56 -4.85 26.57
C GLN A 301 4.99 -6.03 25.76
N ILE A 302 5.39 -6.19 24.50
CA ILE A 302 4.80 -7.18 23.57
C ILE A 302 5.57 -8.50 23.54
N THR A 303 6.70 -8.58 24.25
CA THR A 303 7.55 -9.76 24.35
C THR A 303 7.51 -10.34 25.76
N PRO A 304 7.66 -11.68 25.91
CA PRO A 304 7.66 -12.31 27.23
C PRO A 304 9.00 -12.10 27.99
N TYR A 305 9.98 -11.48 27.35
CA TYR A 305 11.31 -11.15 27.86
C TYR A 305 11.85 -9.94 27.10
N ILE A 306 12.86 -9.26 27.62
CA ILE A 306 13.48 -8.08 26.98
C ILE A 306 14.15 -8.50 25.67
N VAL A 307 13.85 -7.78 24.58
CA VAL A 307 14.41 -8.03 23.24
C VAL A 307 14.98 -6.74 22.67
N GLY A 308 16.29 -6.56 22.76
CA GLY A 308 16.98 -5.35 22.29
C GLY A 308 17.10 -5.22 20.76
N SER A 309 16.56 -6.17 19.99
CA SER A 309 16.63 -6.18 18.52
C SER A 309 15.31 -5.80 17.84
N LEU A 310 14.29 -5.40 18.59
CA LEU A 310 13.02 -4.95 18.00
C LEU A 310 13.15 -3.51 17.46
N ALA A 311 12.44 -3.25 16.37
CA ALA A 311 12.29 -1.91 15.80
C ALA A 311 10.81 -1.62 15.56
N MET A 312 10.38 -0.40 15.85
CA MET A 312 8.97 -0.02 15.75
C MET A 312 8.51 -0.04 14.27
N PRO A 313 7.47 -0.83 13.92
CA PRO A 313 6.89 -0.80 12.58
C PRO A 313 5.84 0.31 12.46
N ARG A 314 5.47 0.64 11.23
CA ARG A 314 4.32 1.51 10.95
C ARG A 314 3.03 0.69 10.92
N LEU A 315 1.88 1.36 11.14
CA LEU A 315 0.56 0.72 11.07
C LEU A 315 0.32 0.09 9.69
N GLN A 316 0.76 0.77 8.63
CA GLN A 316 0.68 0.31 7.25
C GLN A 316 1.33 -1.08 7.09
N GLU A 317 2.53 -1.26 7.62
CA GLU A 317 3.30 -2.51 7.52
C GLU A 317 2.70 -3.63 8.38
N LEU A 318 2.25 -3.28 9.59
CA LEU A 318 1.59 -4.20 10.50
C LEU A 318 0.30 -4.77 9.90
N VAL A 319 -0.57 -3.90 9.39
CA VAL A 319 -1.82 -4.31 8.73
C VAL A 319 -1.52 -5.05 7.42
N ALA A 320 -0.52 -4.61 6.66
CA ALA A 320 -0.06 -5.30 5.46
C ALA A 320 0.37 -6.75 5.74
N ALA A 321 1.00 -7.02 6.88
CA ALA A 321 1.39 -8.36 7.27
C ALA A 321 0.20 -9.26 7.58
N VAL A 322 -0.77 -8.77 8.37
CA VAL A 322 -1.97 -9.55 8.67
C VAL A 322 -2.78 -9.83 7.41
N ASN A 323 -2.94 -8.85 6.53
CA ASN A 323 -3.66 -9.01 5.25
C ASN A 323 -3.01 -10.02 4.29
N ARG A 324 -1.74 -10.38 4.49
CA ARG A 324 -1.01 -11.37 3.68
C ARG A 324 -0.96 -12.76 4.33
N MET A 325 -1.49 -12.92 5.55
CA MET A 325 -1.64 -14.23 6.17
C MET A 325 -2.62 -15.08 5.36
N ARG A 326 -2.12 -16.19 4.78
CA ARG A 326 -2.96 -17.11 4.00
C ARG A 326 -4.06 -17.77 4.84
N GLY A 327 -3.83 -17.90 6.15
CA GLY A 327 -4.78 -18.44 7.11
C GLY A 327 -5.73 -17.40 7.70
N LEU A 328 -5.62 -16.11 7.34
CA LEU A 328 -6.52 -15.06 7.84
C LEU A 328 -7.96 -15.45 7.55
N GLU A 329 -8.80 -15.37 8.57
CA GLU A 329 -10.23 -15.56 8.48
C GLU A 329 -10.91 -14.40 9.19
N VAL A 330 -11.69 -13.61 8.44
CA VAL A 330 -12.48 -12.51 8.99
C VAL A 330 -13.90 -13.00 9.25
N ILE A 331 -14.35 -12.88 10.49
CA ILE A 331 -15.74 -13.14 10.89
C ILE A 331 -16.59 -11.99 10.33
N GLY A 332 -17.66 -12.31 9.62
CA GLY A 332 -18.56 -11.29 9.09
C GLY A 332 -19.50 -10.81 10.19
N ASN A 333 -19.77 -9.51 10.25
CA ASN A 333 -21.09 -9.07 10.69
C ASN A 333 -22.01 -9.31 9.48
N GLU A 334 -23.04 -10.14 9.66
CA GLU A 334 -24.17 -10.18 8.72
C GLU A 334 -24.81 -8.79 8.60
#